data_AF-A0A8T6CH49-F1
#
_entry.id   AF-A0A8T6CH49-F1
#
_cell.length_a   1.000
_cell.length_b   1.000
_cell.length_c   1.000
_cell.angle_alpha   90.00
_cell.angle_beta   90.00
_cell.angle_gamma   90.00
#
_symmetry.space_group_name_H-M   'P 1'
#
loop_
_entity.id
_entity.type
_entity.pdbx_description
1 polymer ?
#
loop_
_entity_poly.entity_id
_entity_poly.type
_entity_poly.pdbx_seq_one_letter_code
_entity_poly.pdbx_strand_id
1 'polypeptide(L)'
;MPVRIRPSAPISLHRSRRKISHSLDVPGHPACYKLRAVNSQPYTIHVTDRVLDDLHERLARIRWPDMVDGAGWNYGANLDYVRELAEYWLTGFDWRAQEARLNLLPNYRAEVGGLGIHFIHVRGNGPHPLPIVLTHGWPSTFLEELEMLPLLSDPAAHG
;
A
#
# COMPACT_ATOMS: atom_id res chain seq x y z
N MET A 1 8.03 -8.87 23.29
CA MET A 1 8.01 -10.26 22.78
C MET A 1 8.17 -10.18 21.26
N PRO A 2 9.31 -10.56 20.66
CA PRO A 2 9.48 -10.38 19.22
C PRO A 2 8.85 -11.56 18.46
N VAL A 3 7.95 -11.27 17.53
CA VAL A 3 7.37 -12.24 16.60
C VAL A 3 8.42 -12.58 15.55
N ARG A 4 8.87 -13.85 15.52
CA ARG A 4 9.77 -14.39 14.51
C ARG A 4 8.96 -14.83 13.29
N ILE A 5 9.05 -14.08 12.19
CA ILE A 5 8.57 -14.52 10.87
C ILE A 5 9.62 -15.47 10.29
N ARG A 6 9.26 -16.73 10.04
CA ARG A 6 10.13 -17.71 9.37
C ARG A 6 10.11 -17.49 7.85
N PRO A 7 11.23 -17.64 7.15
CA PRO A 7 11.24 -17.60 5.69
C PRO A 7 10.60 -18.88 5.11
N SER A 8 9.63 -18.71 4.21
CA SER A 8 9.02 -19.79 3.44
C SER A 8 9.84 -20.11 2.18
N ALA A 9 9.90 -21.40 1.84
CA ALA A 9 10.65 -21.96 0.72
C ALA A 9 10.11 -21.50 -0.66
N PRO A 10 10.91 -21.55 -1.75
CA PRO A 10 10.49 -21.10 -3.06
C PRO A 10 9.40 -22.01 -3.65
N ILE A 11 8.26 -21.42 -4.00
CA ILE A 11 7.14 -22.10 -4.66
C ILE A 11 7.43 -22.22 -6.15
N SER A 12 7.49 -23.45 -6.66
CA SER A 12 7.60 -23.77 -8.08
C SER A 12 6.30 -23.40 -8.81
N LEU A 13 6.39 -22.47 -9.76
CA LEU A 13 5.28 -22.02 -10.60
C LEU A 13 4.97 -23.03 -11.71
N HIS A 14 4.10 -24.00 -11.43
CA HIS A 14 3.47 -24.80 -12.48
C HIS A 14 2.26 -24.05 -13.05
N ARG A 15 2.42 -23.44 -14.23
CA ARG A 15 1.33 -22.75 -14.96
C ARG A 15 0.35 -23.79 -15.52
N SER A 16 -0.72 -24.08 -14.77
CA SER A 16 -1.92 -24.71 -15.32
C SER A 16 -2.97 -23.66 -15.64
N ARG A 17 -3.13 -23.32 -16.92
CA ARG A 17 -4.21 -22.45 -17.40
C ARG A 17 -5.52 -23.24 -17.41
N ARG A 18 -6.28 -23.22 -16.32
CA ARG A 18 -7.70 -23.61 -16.37
C ARG A 18 -8.53 -22.41 -16.86
N LYS A 19 -9.12 -22.54 -18.05
CA LYS A 19 -10.16 -21.63 -18.55
C LYS A 19 -11.43 -21.88 -17.72
N ILE A 20 -11.85 -20.90 -16.93
CA ILE A 20 -13.18 -20.90 -16.31
C ILE A 20 -14.09 -20.13 -17.26
N SER A 21 -14.99 -20.84 -17.93
CA SER A 21 -16.14 -20.25 -18.63
C SER A 21 -17.39 -20.67 -17.88
N HIS A 22 -17.97 -19.76 -17.11
CA HIS A 22 -19.36 -19.85 -16.68
C HIS A 22 -20.05 -18.58 -17.19
N SER A 23 -20.86 -18.74 -18.23
CA SER A 23 -21.76 -17.72 -18.75
C SER A 23 -23.06 -17.78 -17.95
N LEU A 24 -23.27 -16.82 -17.06
CA LEU A 24 -24.59 -16.51 -16.55
C LEU A 24 -25.08 -15.31 -17.36
N ASP A 25 -25.98 -15.55 -18.31
CA ASP A 25 -26.60 -14.51 -19.12
C ASP A 25 -27.66 -13.78 -18.30
N VAL A 26 -27.34 -12.57 -17.85
CA VAL A 26 -28.30 -11.64 -17.24
C VAL A 26 -28.71 -10.60 -18.28
N PRO A 27 -30.00 -10.54 -18.70
CA PRO A 27 -30.46 -9.58 -19.70
C PRO A 27 -30.34 -8.13 -19.19
N GLY A 28 -29.74 -7.25 -19.97
CA GLY A 28 -29.61 -5.81 -19.66
C GLY A 28 -28.22 -5.35 -19.17
N HIS A 29 -27.24 -6.26 -19.05
CA HIS A 29 -25.87 -5.86 -18.76
C HIS A 29 -25.15 -5.37 -20.03
N PRO A 30 -24.51 -4.18 -20.02
CA PRO A 30 -23.67 -3.76 -21.13
C PRO A 30 -22.57 -4.81 -21.35
N ALA A 31 -22.31 -5.09 -22.64
CA ALA A 31 -21.42 -6.12 -23.17
C ALA A 31 -20.40 -6.68 -22.16
N CYS A 32 -20.42 -8.00 -21.98
CA CYS A 32 -19.37 -8.74 -21.27
C CYS A 32 -18.00 -8.23 -21.74
N TYR A 33 -17.37 -7.40 -20.92
CA TYR A 33 -16.03 -6.91 -21.20
C TYR A 33 -15.15 -8.14 -21.30
N LYS A 34 -14.64 -8.43 -22.50
CA LYS A 34 -13.59 -9.43 -22.67
C LYS A 34 -12.42 -9.00 -21.81
N LEU A 35 -12.33 -9.55 -20.61
CA LEU A 35 -11.23 -9.35 -19.67
C LEU A 35 -9.96 -9.79 -20.40
N ARG A 36 -9.19 -8.81 -20.88
CA ARG A 36 -7.83 -9.08 -21.32
C ARG A 36 -7.03 -9.41 -20.08
N ALA A 37 -6.24 -10.48 -20.15
CA ALA A 37 -5.29 -10.79 -19.11
C ALA A 37 -4.33 -9.59 -19.00
N VAL A 38 -4.41 -8.88 -17.88
CA VAL A 38 -3.48 -7.81 -17.55
C VAL A 38 -2.19 -8.47 -17.11
N ASN A 39 -1.08 -8.14 -17.78
CA ASN A 39 0.24 -8.65 -17.40
C ASN A 39 0.77 -7.80 -16.25
N SER A 40 0.79 -8.36 -15.04
CA SER A 40 1.43 -7.72 -13.88
C SER A 40 2.86 -8.19 -13.71
N GLN A 41 3.71 -7.33 -13.16
CA GLN A 41 5.10 -7.62 -12.83
C GLN A 41 5.35 -7.33 -11.34
N PRO A 42 6.24 -8.09 -10.66
CA PRO A 42 6.70 -7.74 -9.33
C PRO A 42 7.27 -6.33 -9.31
N TYR A 43 7.05 -5.63 -8.21
CA TYR A 43 7.51 -4.26 -8.01
C TYR A 43 8.26 -4.14 -6.69
N THR A 44 9.32 -3.32 -6.67
CA THR A 44 10.08 -3.00 -5.46
C THR A 44 10.07 -1.49 -5.32
N ILE A 45 9.65 -1.01 -4.14
CA ILE A 45 9.69 0.39 -3.78
C ILE A 45 11.16 0.76 -3.58
N HIS A 46 11.62 1.78 -4.31
CA HIS A 46 12.95 2.33 -4.15
C HIS A 46 12.92 3.85 -4.34
N VAL A 47 13.20 4.57 -3.26
CA VAL A 47 13.39 6.02 -3.25
C VAL A 47 14.89 6.29 -3.18
N THR A 48 15.42 7.03 -4.14
CA THR A 48 16.87 7.31 -4.21
C THR A 48 17.32 8.19 -3.05
N ASP A 49 18.56 8.03 -2.59
CA ASP A 49 19.15 8.87 -1.52
C ASP A 49 19.00 10.36 -1.82
N ARG A 50 19.17 10.78 -3.09
CA ARG A 50 18.95 12.16 -3.54
C ARG A 50 17.59 12.75 -3.12
N VAL A 51 16.52 11.95 -3.14
CA VAL A 51 15.18 12.40 -2.74
C VAL A 51 15.09 12.58 -1.23
N LEU A 52 15.75 11.70 -0.47
CA LEU A 52 15.82 11.80 0.98
C LEU A 52 16.69 12.99 1.42
N ASP A 53 17.80 13.22 0.74
CA ASP A 53 18.67 14.38 0.97
C ASP A 53 17.94 15.70 0.68
N ASP A 54 17.21 15.78 -0.45
CA ASP A 54 16.38 16.95 -0.78
C ASP A 54 15.28 17.18 0.28
N LEU A 55 14.65 16.10 0.78
CA LEU A 55 13.68 16.19 1.88
C LEU A 55 14.34 16.76 3.15
N HIS A 56 15.48 16.23 3.57
CA HIS A 56 16.19 16.71 4.76
C HIS A 56 16.60 18.19 4.63
N GLU A 57 17.13 18.60 3.47
CA GLU A 57 17.52 20.00 3.23
C GLU A 57 16.32 20.95 3.35
N ARG A 58 15.15 20.54 2.82
CA ARG A 58 13.91 21.34 2.92
C ARG A 58 13.41 21.44 4.35
N LEU A 59 13.41 20.34 5.09
CA LEU A 59 12.99 20.31 6.50
C LEU A 59 13.92 21.19 7.36
N ALA A 60 15.23 21.15 7.13
CA ALA A 60 16.20 21.97 7.87
C ALA A 60 16.09 23.48 7.58
N ARG A 61 15.42 23.88 6.49
CA ARG A 61 15.27 25.28 6.06
C ARG A 61 13.84 25.80 6.15
N ILE A 62 12.97 25.13 6.92
CA ILE A 62 11.59 25.57 7.09
C ILE A 62 11.57 27.00 7.63
N ARG A 63 10.83 27.87 6.94
CA ARG A 63 10.41 29.17 7.45
C ARG A 63 9.05 29.01 8.12
N TRP A 64 9.04 29.10 9.44
CA TRP A 64 7.83 28.93 10.22
C TRP A 64 6.92 30.17 10.13
N PRO A 65 5.59 29.99 10.00
CA PRO A 65 4.63 31.08 10.14
C PRO A 65 4.43 31.44 11.61
N ASP A 66 3.80 32.59 11.85
CA ASP A 66 3.29 32.97 13.17
C ASP A 66 1.94 32.27 13.44
N MET A 67 1.58 32.13 14.72
CA MET A 67 0.31 31.57 15.17
C MET A 67 -0.29 32.45 16.27
N VAL A 68 -1.61 32.58 16.29
CA VAL A 68 -2.33 33.29 17.34
C VAL A 68 -2.24 32.50 18.65
N ASP A 69 -1.90 33.18 19.74
CA ASP A 69 -1.79 32.57 21.07
C ASP A 69 -3.08 31.84 21.46
N GLY A 70 -2.94 30.60 21.92
CA GLY A 70 -4.07 29.77 22.35
C GLY A 70 -5.00 29.29 21.22
N ALA A 71 -4.64 29.48 19.94
CA ALA A 71 -5.47 29.03 18.81
C ALA A 71 -5.68 27.51 18.73
N GLY A 72 -4.75 26.72 19.30
CA GLY A 72 -4.81 25.26 19.26
C GLY A 72 -4.89 24.77 17.81
N TRP A 73 -5.98 24.08 17.47
CA TRP A 73 -6.29 23.55 16.13
C TRP A 73 -7.43 24.32 15.42
N ASN A 74 -7.96 25.39 16.03
CA ASN A 74 -9.18 26.05 15.57
C ASN A 74 -9.02 26.75 14.20
N TYR A 75 -7.79 27.01 13.77
CA TYR A 75 -7.47 27.70 12.52
C TYR A 75 -6.58 26.85 11.59
N GLY A 76 -6.65 25.53 11.73
CA GLY A 76 -5.83 24.58 10.98
C GLY A 76 -4.79 23.89 11.86
N ALA A 77 -3.71 23.41 11.24
CA ALA A 77 -2.71 22.64 11.95
C ALA A 77 -2.03 23.46 13.07
N ASN A 78 -1.96 22.88 14.26
CA ASN A 78 -1.28 23.50 15.39
C ASN A 78 0.23 23.60 15.13
N LEU A 79 0.82 24.79 15.32
CA LEU A 79 2.19 25.09 14.91
C LEU A 79 3.21 24.29 15.74
N ASP A 80 2.97 24.16 17.04
CA ASP A 80 3.86 23.44 17.94
C ASP A 80 3.90 21.95 17.57
N TYR A 81 2.74 21.36 17.31
CA TYR A 81 2.64 19.98 16.83
C TYR A 81 3.35 19.77 15.48
N VAL A 82 3.17 20.67 14.52
CA VAL A 82 3.84 20.55 13.20
C VAL A 82 5.36 20.70 13.34
N ARG A 83 5.84 21.56 14.25
CA ARG A 83 7.26 21.69 14.58
C ARG A 83 7.82 20.39 15.16
N GLU A 84 7.12 19.78 16.11
CA GLU A 84 7.50 18.48 16.68
C GLU A 84 7.54 17.38 15.61
N LEU A 85 6.53 17.33 14.75
CA LEU A 85 6.46 16.35 13.66
C LEU A 85 7.61 16.54 12.65
N ALA A 86 7.91 17.79 12.27
CA ALA A 86 9.01 18.10 11.38
C ALA A 86 10.38 17.74 11.99
N GLU A 87 10.56 17.99 13.29
CA GLU A 87 11.78 17.62 14.02
C GLU A 87 11.95 16.09 14.05
N TYR A 88 10.88 15.34 14.32
CA TYR A 88 10.91 13.88 14.27
C TYR A 88 11.25 13.37 12.87
N TRP A 89 10.67 13.96 11.82
CA TRP A 89 11.02 13.61 10.45
C TRP A 89 12.49 13.88 10.11
N LEU A 90 13.04 14.99 10.59
CA LEU A 90 14.43 15.37 10.31
C LEU A 90 15.44 14.49 11.05
N THR A 91 15.11 14.03 12.27
CA THR A 91 16.11 13.47 13.19
C THR A 91 15.86 12.02 13.61
N GLY A 92 14.61 11.56 13.56
CA GLY A 92 14.20 10.27 14.11
C GLY A 92 13.52 9.33 13.13
N PHE A 93 12.98 9.82 12.02
CA PHE A 93 12.26 8.98 11.06
C PHE A 93 13.21 8.27 10.09
N ASP A 94 13.27 6.94 10.20
CA ASP A 94 14.08 6.10 9.32
C ASP A 94 13.27 5.61 8.11
N TRP A 95 13.41 6.31 6.98
CA TRP A 95 12.79 5.90 5.71
C TRP A 95 13.28 4.54 5.23
N ARG A 96 14.56 4.19 5.42
CA ARG A 96 15.13 2.93 4.91
C ARG A 96 14.54 1.74 5.64
N ALA A 97 14.28 1.87 6.94
CA ALA A 97 13.53 0.87 7.69
C ALA A 97 12.09 0.72 7.18
N GLN A 98 11.39 1.83 6.87
CA GLN A 98 10.04 1.75 6.32
C GLN A 98 10.02 1.14 4.92
N GLU A 99 10.92 1.55 4.03
CA GLU A 99 11.05 1.01 2.68
C GLU A 99 11.31 -0.50 2.71
N ALA A 100 12.20 -0.97 3.58
CA ALA A 100 12.44 -2.40 3.79
C ALA A 100 11.17 -3.13 4.23
N ARG A 101 10.42 -2.57 5.20
CA ARG A 101 9.16 -3.15 5.69
C ARG A 101 8.10 -3.23 4.58
N LEU A 102 7.95 -2.18 3.78
CA LEU A 102 6.99 -2.12 2.69
C LEU A 102 7.32 -3.12 1.57
N ASN A 103 8.60 -3.37 1.33
CA ASN A 103 9.07 -4.33 0.34
C ASN A 103 8.94 -5.80 0.79
N LEU A 104 8.58 -6.08 2.06
CA LEU A 104 8.18 -7.42 2.49
C LEU A 104 6.80 -7.81 1.92
N LEU A 105 6.00 -6.84 1.49
CA LEU A 105 4.69 -7.08 0.90
C LEU A 105 4.83 -7.50 -0.57
N PRO A 106 3.90 -8.35 -1.08
CA PRO A 106 3.90 -8.76 -2.48
C PRO A 106 3.35 -7.63 -3.36
N ASN A 107 4.22 -6.68 -3.67
CA ASN A 107 3.98 -5.52 -4.51
C ASN A 107 4.01 -5.91 -5.99
N TYR A 108 3.06 -5.38 -6.76
CA TYR A 108 2.98 -5.56 -8.20
C TYR A 108 2.66 -4.24 -8.91
N ARG A 109 3.00 -4.19 -10.20
CA ARG A 109 2.58 -3.13 -11.11
C ARG A 109 2.02 -3.72 -12.40
N ALA A 110 1.00 -3.08 -12.95
CA ALA A 110 0.39 -3.47 -14.21
C ALA A 110 -0.03 -2.26 -15.03
N GLU A 111 -0.10 -2.42 -16.36
CA GLU A 111 -0.65 -1.41 -17.25
C GLU A 111 -2.14 -1.66 -17.49
N VAL A 112 -2.98 -0.69 -17.16
CA VAL A 112 -4.43 -0.73 -17.37
C VAL A 112 -4.86 0.57 -18.02
N GLY A 113 -5.37 0.51 -19.25
CA GLY A 113 -5.80 1.71 -19.98
C GLY A 113 -4.69 2.74 -20.20
N GLY A 114 -3.44 2.30 -20.37
CA GLY A 114 -2.27 3.18 -20.50
C GLY A 114 -1.72 3.73 -19.18
N LEU A 115 -2.30 3.36 -18.04
CA LEU A 115 -1.86 3.80 -16.72
C LEU A 115 -1.14 2.68 -15.98
N GLY A 116 0.00 2.99 -15.38
CA GLY A 116 0.75 2.05 -14.54
C GLY A 116 0.18 2.00 -13.12
N ILE A 117 -0.67 1.01 -12.85
CA ILE A 117 -1.33 0.79 -11.56
C ILE A 117 -0.45 -0.07 -10.65
N HIS A 118 -0.16 0.44 -9.45
CA HIS A 118 0.48 -0.32 -8.35
C HIS A 118 -0.59 -0.95 -7.46
N PHE A 119 -0.32 -2.15 -6.95
CA PHE A 119 -1.20 -2.84 -6.00
C PHE A 119 -0.43 -3.89 -5.19
N ILE A 120 -0.98 -4.23 -4.03
CA ILE A 120 -0.62 -5.43 -3.27
C ILE A 120 -1.59 -6.55 -3.66
N HIS A 121 -1.09 -7.77 -3.88
CA HIS A 121 -1.95 -8.93 -4.11
C HIS A 121 -1.53 -10.09 -3.23
N VAL A 122 -2.42 -10.45 -2.31
CA VAL A 122 -2.28 -11.59 -1.41
C VAL A 122 -3.37 -12.59 -1.71
N ARG A 123 -3.00 -13.87 -1.78
CA ARG A 123 -3.94 -14.97 -2.05
C ARG A 123 -4.63 -15.35 -0.75
N GLY A 124 -5.95 -15.49 -0.79
CA GLY A 124 -6.70 -16.03 0.34
C GLY A 124 -6.34 -17.50 0.62
N ASN A 125 -6.20 -17.82 1.89
CA ASN A 125 -6.02 -19.15 2.46
C ASN A 125 -7.39 -19.70 2.88
N GLY A 126 -7.89 -20.68 2.13
CA GLY A 126 -9.20 -21.28 2.39
C GLY A 126 -9.72 -22.07 1.19
N PRO A 127 -10.81 -22.84 1.35
CA PRO A 127 -11.34 -23.70 0.30
C PRO A 127 -11.93 -22.91 -0.88
N HIS A 128 -12.50 -21.73 -0.61
CA HIS A 128 -13.19 -20.89 -1.60
C HIS A 128 -12.91 -19.40 -1.35
N PRO A 129 -11.68 -18.90 -1.56
CA PRO A 129 -11.35 -17.50 -1.29
C PRO A 129 -12.12 -16.57 -2.23
N LEU A 130 -12.91 -15.66 -1.66
CA LEU A 130 -13.63 -14.62 -2.41
C LEU A 130 -12.64 -13.51 -2.80
N PRO A 131 -12.53 -13.14 -4.09
CA PRO A 131 -11.72 -11.99 -4.49
C PRO A 131 -12.32 -10.69 -3.97
N ILE A 132 -11.53 -9.91 -3.23
CA ILE A 132 -11.90 -8.59 -2.72
C ILE A 132 -10.90 -7.57 -3.27
N VAL A 133 -11.40 -6.43 -3.72
CA VAL A 133 -10.58 -5.26 -4.07
C VAL A 133 -10.78 -4.22 -2.98
N LEU A 134 -9.69 -3.81 -2.35
CA LEU A 134 -9.67 -2.72 -1.38
C LEU A 134 -9.04 -1.49 -2.03
N THR A 135 -9.66 -0.33 -1.83
CA THR A 135 -9.23 0.94 -2.39
C THR A 135 -9.16 1.98 -1.28
N HIS A 136 -8.03 2.66 -1.18
CA HIS A 136 -7.87 3.81 -0.29
C HIS A 136 -8.54 5.06 -0.89
N GLY A 137 -8.80 6.04 -0.02
CA GLY A 137 -9.31 7.35 -0.40
C GLY A 137 -8.24 8.44 -0.37
N TRP A 138 -8.68 9.69 -0.37
CA TRP A 138 -7.83 10.85 -0.12
C TRP A 138 -8.07 11.35 1.32
N PRO A 139 -7.03 11.74 2.10
CA PRO A 139 -5.59 11.86 1.79
C PRO A 139 -4.76 10.59 2.12
N SER A 140 -5.38 9.42 2.01
CA SER A 140 -4.84 8.12 2.45
C SER A 140 -3.95 7.45 1.38
N THR A 141 -3.37 6.31 1.74
CA THR A 141 -2.63 5.39 0.86
C THR A 141 -3.01 3.95 1.21
N PHE A 142 -2.56 2.99 0.39
CA PHE A 142 -2.78 1.54 0.63
C PHE A 142 -2.25 1.01 1.97
N LEU A 143 -1.53 1.84 2.74
CA LEU A 143 -0.96 1.48 4.02
C LEU A 143 -2.02 1.25 5.10
N GLU A 144 -3.17 1.93 5.01
CA GLU A 144 -4.26 1.82 5.99
C GLU A 144 -4.92 0.43 5.96
N GLU A 145 -4.88 -0.26 4.82
CA GLU A 145 -5.48 -1.59 4.67
C GLU A 145 -4.56 -2.73 5.12
N LEU A 146 -3.28 -2.47 5.42
CA LEU A 146 -2.30 -3.52 5.71
C LEU A 146 -2.62 -4.32 6.98
N GLU A 147 -3.27 -3.71 7.97
CA GLU A 147 -3.66 -4.42 9.20
C GLU A 147 -4.82 -5.39 8.97
N MET A 148 -5.70 -5.09 8.01
CA MET A 148 -6.82 -5.98 7.64
C MET A 148 -6.39 -7.14 6.75
N LEU A 149 -5.29 -6.98 6.02
CA LEU A 149 -4.81 -7.96 5.05
C LEU A 149 -4.66 -9.39 5.61
N PRO A 150 -4.01 -9.65 6.76
CA PRO A 150 -3.96 -11.00 7.34
C PRO A 150 -5.33 -11.51 7.78
N LEU A 151 -6.20 -10.65 8.31
CA LEU A 151 -7.55 -11.02 8.77
C LEU A 151 -8.46 -11.48 7.62
N LEU A 152 -8.32 -10.83 6.45
CA LEU A 152 -9.10 -11.16 5.25
C LEU A 152 -8.49 -12.31 4.45
N SER A 153 -7.16 -12.41 4.44
CA SER A 153 -6.47 -13.44 3.66
C SER A 153 -6.37 -14.78 4.38
N ASP A 154 -6.33 -14.82 5.71
CA ASP A 154 -6.27 -16.06 6.49
C ASP A 154 -7.12 -15.98 7.77
N PRO A 155 -8.46 -15.89 7.64
CA PRO A 155 -9.33 -15.68 8.79
C PRO A 155 -9.22 -16.78 9.84
N ALA A 156 -8.94 -18.03 9.45
CA ALA A 156 -8.82 -19.16 10.37
C ALA A 156 -7.61 -19.07 11.33
N ALA A 157 -6.55 -18.34 10.95
CA ALA A 157 -5.39 -18.09 11.82
C ALA A 157 -5.59 -16.87 12.74
N HIS A 158 -6.65 -16.09 12.53
CA HIS A 158 -6.85 -14.78 13.14
C HIS A 158 -8.23 -14.60 13.82
N GLY A 159 -9.09 -15.62 13.85
CA GLY A 159 -10.42 -15.60 14.47
C GLY A 159 -10.98 -16.99 14.75
#